data_AF-A0A1M7UC37-F1
#
_entry.id   AF-A0A1M7UC37-F1
#
_cell.length_a   1.000
_cell.length_b   1.000
_cell.length_c   1.000
_cell.angle_alpha   90.00
_cell.angle_beta   90.00
_cell.angle_gamma   90.00
#
_symmetry.space_group_name_H-M   'P 1'
#
loop_
_entity.id
_entity.type
_entity.pdbx_description
1 polymer ?
#
loop_
_entity_poly.entity_id
_entity_poly.type
_entity_poly.pdbx_seq_one_letter_code
_entity_poly.pdbx_strand_id
1 'polypeptide(L)' 'MTDQSEFNSRAALCRLLAQREPANRAFWMAEAENWSRLSKEKRDGEDSVKMDSGILMRRRAQSTKFLMILI' A
#
# COMPACT_ATOMS: atom_id res chain seq x y z
N MET A 1 6.07 -13.76 -7.03
CA MET A 1 5.48 -13.01 -8.17
C MET A 1 3.99 -12.65 -7.98
N THR A 2 3.40 -12.75 -6.79
CA THR A 2 1.94 -12.56 -6.60
C THR A 2 1.55 -11.18 -6.06
N ASP A 3 2.44 -10.48 -5.39
CA ASP A 3 2.04 -9.34 -4.54
C ASP A 3 1.79 -8.04 -5.31
N GLN A 4 2.54 -7.79 -6.39
CA GLN A 4 2.37 -6.58 -7.20
C GLN A 4 0.97 -6.52 -7.83
N SER A 5 0.54 -7.65 -8.40
CA SER A 5 -0.78 -7.77 -9.04
C SER A 5 -1.92 -7.65 -8.02
N GLU A 6 -1.71 -8.17 -6.81
CA GLU A 6 -2.67 -8.07 -5.72
C GLU A 6 -2.81 -6.63 -5.22
N PHE A 7 -1.69 -5.92 -4.99
CA PHE A 7 -1.73 -4.51 -4.58
C PHE A 7 -2.34 -3.60 -5.65
N ASN A 8 -2.04 -3.85 -6.93
CA ASN A 8 -2.65 -3.13 -8.03
C ASN A 8 -4.18 -3.36 -8.08
N SER A 9 -4.62 -4.60 -7.87
CA SER A 9 -6.05 -4.95 -7.85
C SER A 9 -6.78 -4.30 -6.67
N ARG A 10 -6.16 -4.29 -5.48
CA ARG A 10 -6.69 -3.58 -4.30
C ARG A 10 -6.79 -2.07 -4.53
N ALA A 11 -5.75 -1.45 -5.10
CA ALA A 11 -5.78 -0.03 -5.44
C ALA A 11 -6.89 0.30 -6.45
N ALA A 12 -7.12 -0.56 -7.44
CA ALA A 12 -8.21 -0.40 -8.40
C ALA A 12 -9.59 -0.51 -7.72
N LEU A 13 -9.78 -1.48 -6.82
CA LEU A 13 -11.02 -1.64 -6.06
C LEU A 13 -11.32 -0.40 -5.21
N CYS A 14 -10.34 0.13 -4.48
CA CYS A 14 -10.51 1.33 -3.67
C CYS A 14 -10.95 2.53 -4.54
N ARG A 15 -10.43 2.69 -5.76
CA ARG A 15 -10.87 3.76 -6.68
C ARG A 15 -12.34 3.60 -7.11
N LEU A 16 -12.79 2.37 -7.34
CA LEU A 16 -14.19 2.08 -7.67
C LEU A 16 -15.11 2.39 -6.49
N LEU A 17 -14.70 2.04 -5.26
CA LEU A 17 -15.43 2.39 -4.04
C LEU A 17 -15.52 3.91 -3.85
N ALA A 18 -14.44 4.65 -4.14
CA ALA A 18 -14.44 6.11 -4.12
C ALA A 18 -15.44 6.74 -5.10
N GLN A 19 -15.75 6.08 -6.22
CA GLN A 19 -16.78 6.52 -7.16
C GLN A 19 -18.19 6.21 -6.66
N ARG A 20 -18.36 5.08 -5.98
CA ARG A 20 -19.66 4.61 -5.47
C ARG A 20 -20.07 5.31 -4.17
N GLU A 21 -19.10 5.71 -3.35
CA GLU A 21 -19.32 6.35 -2.05
C GLU A 21 -18.63 7.73 -1.98
N PRO A 22 -19.29 8.80 -2.48
CA PRO A 22 -18.70 10.13 -2.49
C PRO A 22 -18.41 10.68 -1.08
N ALA A 23 -19.18 10.28 -0.06
CA ALA A 23 -18.96 10.66 1.33
C ALA A 23 -17.62 10.12 1.89
N ASN A 24 -17.21 8.94 1.46
CA ASN A 24 -15.98 8.27 1.90
C ASN A 24 -14.88 8.32 0.83
N ARG A 25 -15.06 9.13 -0.22
CA ARG A 25 -14.15 9.19 -1.36
C ARG A 25 -12.71 9.49 -0.94
N ALA A 26 -12.51 10.42 -0.01
CA ALA A 26 -11.18 10.79 0.46
C ALA A 26 -10.47 9.61 1.15
N PHE A 27 -11.21 8.84 1.95
CA PHE A 27 -10.72 7.64 2.61
C PHE A 27 -10.30 6.56 1.58
N TRP A 28 -11.19 6.24 0.65
CA TRP A 28 -10.93 5.24 -0.39
C TRP A 28 -9.79 5.64 -1.34
N MET A 29 -9.68 6.92 -1.68
CA MET A 29 -8.55 7.43 -2.48
C MET A 29 -7.21 7.34 -1.73
N ALA A 30 -7.20 7.66 -0.44
CA ALA A 30 -6.00 7.54 0.39
C ALA A 30 -5.54 6.07 0.51
N GLU A 31 -6.49 5.15 0.65
CA GLU A 31 -6.19 3.73 0.69
C GLU A 31 -5.69 3.20 -0.66
N ALA A 32 -6.29 3.65 -1.77
CA ALA A 32 -5.79 3.33 -3.11
C ALA A 32 -4.34 3.79 -3.34
N GLU A 33 -3.99 4.96 -2.82
CA GLU A 33 -2.62 5.49 -2.91
C GLU A 33 -1.66 4.68 -2.04
N ASN A 34 -2.07 4.27 -0.83
CA ASN A 34 -1.27 3.40 0.03
C ASN A 34 -0.92 2.07 -0.66
N TRP A 35 -1.93 1.38 -1.21
CA TRP A 35 -1.71 0.14 -1.98
C TRP A 35 -0.81 0.37 -3.20
N SER A 36 -0.98 1.50 -3.92
CA SER A 36 -0.11 1.83 -5.05
C SER A 36 1.36 2.02 -4.62
N ARG A 37 1.60 2.63 -3.45
CA ARG A 37 2.96 2.84 -2.92
C ARG A 37 3.61 1.54 -2.48
N LEU A 38 2.88 0.68 -1.77
CA LEU A 38 3.35 -0.66 -1.36
C LEU A 38 3.77 -1.52 -2.57
N SER A 39 3.03 -1.39 -3.67
CA SER A 39 3.38 -2.05 -4.92
C SER A 39 4.73 -1.57 -5.46
N LYS A 40 4.99 -0.25 -5.46
CA LYS A 40 6.27 0.31 -5.93
C LYS A 40 7.43 -0.03 -4.98
N GLU A 41 7.20 0.06 -3.68
CA GLU A 41 8.21 -0.24 -2.66
C GLU A 41 8.64 -1.71 -2.70
N LYS A 42 7.71 -2.64 -3.03
CA LYS A 42 8.08 -4.05 -3.20
C LYS A 42 8.96 -4.28 -4.43
N ARG A 43 8.72 -3.54 -5.52
CA ARG A 43 9.60 -3.57 -6.69
C ARG A 43 11.00 -3.05 -6.37
N ASP A 44 11.07 -1.89 -5.69
CA ASP A 44 12.35 -1.28 -5.33
C ASP A 44 13.12 -2.16 -4.33
N GLY A 45 12.42 -2.88 -3.44
CA GLY A 45 13.01 -3.84 -2.51
C GLY A 45 13.51 -5.15 -3.14
N GLU A 46 13.01 -5.56 -4.31
CA GLU A 46 13.53 -6.70 -5.08
C GLU A 46 14.66 -6.28 -6.02
N ASP A 47 14.57 -5.09 -6.64
CA ASP A 47 15.60 -4.57 -7.55
C ASP A 47 16.85 -4.05 -6.81
N SER A 48 16.72 -3.64 -5.54
CA SER A 48 17.85 -3.17 -4.71
C SER A 48 18.68 -4.30 -4.07
N VAL A 49 18.24 -5.57 -4.11
CA VAL A 49 19.10 -6.67 -3.60
C VAL A 49 20.31 -6.92 -4.52
N LYS A 50 20.33 -6.33 -5.74
CA LYS A 50 21.49 -6.42 -6.64
C LYS A 50 22.48 -5.26 -6.51
N MET A 51 22.16 -4.19 -5.79
CA MET A 51 23.05 -3.04 -5.60
C MET A 51 22.84 -2.45 -4.21
N ASP A 52 23.90 -2.50 -3.41
CA ASP A 52 24.02 -1.94 -2.05
C ASP A 52 23.46 -2.77 -0.89
N SER A 53 24.27 -3.78 -0.58
CA SER A 53 24.42 -4.43 0.72
C SER A 53 24.84 -3.48 1.87
N GLY A 54 24.50 -2.20 1.83
CA GLY A 54 24.88 -1.24 2.86
C GLY A 54 24.06 0.02 2.77
N ILE A 55 23.45 0.39 3.89
CA ILE A 55 22.79 1.69 4.10
C ILE A 55 21.40 1.75 3.46
N LEU A 56 20.38 1.31 4.20
CA LEU A 56 19.22 2.14 4.56
C LEU A 56 18.28 1.34 5.47
N MET A 57 18.55 1.41 6.77
CA MET A 57 17.49 1.26 7.76
C MET A 57 16.43 2.35 7.49
N ARG A 58 15.31 1.99 6.87
CA ARG A 58 14.08 2.79 6.96
C ARG A 58 13.16 2.21 8.01
N ARG A 59 13.41 2.71 9.22
CA ARG A 59 12.50 2.91 10.35
C ARG A 59 11.08 2.36 10.14
N ARG A 60 10.81 1.16 10.66
CA ARG A 60 9.47 0.76 11.10
C ARG A 60 9.01 1.75 12.18
N ALA A 61 8.30 2.79 11.78
CA ALA A 61 7.44 3.51 12.70
C ALA A 61 6.15 2.68 12.78
N GLN A 62 5.98 1.99 13.91
CA GLN A 62 4.75 1.34 14.31
C GLN A 62 3.57 2.30 14.11
N SER A 63 2.71 2.02 13.13
CA SER A 63 1.32 2.44 13.23
C SER A 63 0.56 1.30 13.89
N THR A 64 0.84 1.13 15.19
CA THR A 64 -0.08 0.51 16.12
C THR A 64 -1.25 1.49 16.31
N LYS A 65 -2.49 0.98 16.17
CA LYS A 65 -3.81 1.65 16.08
C LYS A 65 -4.28 1.69 14.61
N PHE A 66 -5.00 0.71 14.08
CA PHE A 66 -6.26 0.20 14.61
C PHE A 66 -6.52 -1.21 14.07
N LEU A 67 -6.10 -2.22 14.82
CA LEU A 67 -6.74 -3.52 14.83
C LEU A 67 -7.92 -3.40 15.80
N MET A 68 -9.05 -2.82 15.37
CA MET A 68 -10.36 -2.90 16.04
C MET A 68 -11.39 -2.17 15.18
N ILE A 69 -12.03 -2.86 14.24
CA ILE A 69 -13.47 -2.84 13.98
C ILE A 69 -13.71 -4.13 13.18
N LEU A 70 -13.78 -5.24 13.90
CA LEU A 70 -14.52 -6.42 13.47
C LEU A 70 -15.00 -7.13 14.74
N ILE A 71 -16.05 -6.56 15.34
CA ILE A 71 -17.14 -7.19 16.11
C ILE A 71 -18.29 -6.18 16.05
#